data_AF-A0A951RVA5-F1
#
_entry.id   AF-A0A951RVA5-F1
#
_cell.length_a   1.000
_cell.length_b   1.000
_cell.length_c   1.000
_cell.angle_alpha   90.00
_cell.angle_beta   90.00
_cell.angle_gamma   90.00
#
_symmetry.space_group_name_H-M   'P 1'
#
loop_
_entity.id
_entity.type
_entity.pdbx_description
1 polymer ?
#
loop_
_entity_poly.entity_id
_entity_poly.type
_entity_poly.pdbx_seq_one_letter_code
_entity_poly.pdbx_strand_id
1 'polypeptide(L)'
;MQSQRLTLIIVAAVVVLIAAFSSVYRLFETQQAIVVQFGNPIRTVQDAGLHFKLPWESVTYLDRRILPLDTPVQEVITSDQKRVIVDAFARFRVTDPLRVYQTVRDENGAANRLETTVNSVLRRVLGSAAFTAILSEERLRLLEQIRIAVNEEASELGISVIDVRIRRADLPEANSEAIFKRMRAEREREAREARAQGAELAQRIRSRADRERTVLLAEAQRESETTRGDGDALAIKTFAEAFNRDPEFYAFYRSMQAYREALAKEDTTLILSPKSEFFRYFENLEPRR
;
A
#
# COMPACT_ATOMS: atom_id res chain seq x y z
N MET A 1 39.78 -2.78 91.10
CA MET A 1 39.35 -1.50 90.50
C MET A 1 40.23 -1.02 89.34
N GLN A 2 41.55 -1.26 89.34
CA GLN A 2 42.41 -0.88 88.20
C GLN A 2 42.14 -1.69 86.92
N SER A 3 41.90 -3.01 87.02
CA SER A 3 41.62 -3.83 85.83
C SER A 3 40.35 -3.36 85.11
N GLN A 4 39.27 -3.08 85.85
CA GLN A 4 38.02 -2.58 85.25
C GLN A 4 38.17 -1.20 84.59
N ARG A 5 39.01 -0.30 85.13
CA ARG A 5 39.33 0.98 84.48
C ARG A 5 40.15 0.76 83.20
N LEU A 6 41.09 -0.19 83.21
CA LEU A 6 41.88 -0.55 82.03
C LEU A 6 40.99 -1.19 80.95
N THR A 7 40.07 -2.09 81.32
CA THR A 7 39.11 -2.70 80.39
C THR A 7 38.17 -1.65 79.80
N LEU A 8 37.67 -0.70 80.60
CA LEU A 8 36.85 0.42 80.12
C LEU A 8 37.60 1.32 79.13
N ILE A 9 38.88 1.62 79.38
CA ILE A 9 39.71 2.42 78.48
C ILE A 9 39.96 1.66 77.16
N ILE A 10 40.23 0.36 77.22
CA ILE A 10 40.42 -0.47 76.02
C ILE A 10 39.12 -0.54 75.21
N VAL A 11 37.97 -0.75 75.85
CA VAL A 11 36.67 -0.77 75.17
C VAL A 11 36.35 0.58 74.54
N ALA A 12 36.58 1.70 75.25
CA ALA A 12 36.39 3.04 74.70
C ALA A 12 37.32 3.31 73.50
N ALA A 13 38.59 2.90 73.59
CA ALA A 13 39.54 3.04 72.49
C ALA A 13 39.12 2.21 71.26
N VAL A 14 38.64 0.98 71.46
CA VAL A 14 38.12 0.14 70.37
C VAL A 14 36.87 0.76 69.74
N VAL A 15 35.93 1.29 70.53
CA VAL A 15 34.73 1.97 70.03
C VAL A 15 35.09 3.20 69.21
N VAL A 16 36.04 4.02 69.68
CA VAL A 16 36.53 5.20 68.94
C VAL A 16 37.21 4.79 67.64
N LEU A 17 38.01 3.72 67.66
CA LEU A 17 38.71 3.23 66.47
C LEU A 17 37.75 2.67 65.42
N ILE A 18 36.71 1.94 65.84
CA ILE A 18 35.62 1.48 64.96
C ILE A 18 34.85 2.69 64.40
N ALA A 19 34.53 3.68 65.24
CA ALA A 19 33.84 4.89 64.80
C ALA A 19 34.67 5.65 63.76
N ALA A 20 35.97 5.83 63.99
CA ALA A 20 36.88 6.49 63.06
C ALA A 20 36.99 5.75 61.72
N PHE A 21 37.08 4.41 61.74
CA PHE A 21 37.13 3.62 60.51
C PHE A 21 35.80 3.67 59.73
N SER A 22 34.66 3.70 60.43
CA SER A 22 33.33 3.82 59.82
C SER A 22 33.01 5.23 59.29
N SER A 23 33.83 6.22 59.68
CA SER A 23 33.65 7.63 59.36
C SER A 23 34.25 8.00 58.00
N VAL A 24 35.13 7.19 57.44
CA VAL A 24 35.76 7.48 56.14
C VAL A 24 34.98 6.84 55.00
N TYR A 25 34.67 7.60 53.96
CA TYR A 25 34.16 7.07 52.70
C TYR A 25 34.90 7.68 51.51
N ARG A 26 34.88 6.96 50.39
CA ARG A 26 35.52 7.36 49.14
C ARG A 26 34.48 7.68 48.09
N LEU A 27 34.77 8.69 47.27
CA LEU A 27 33.96 9.08 46.13
C LEU A 27 34.81 9.05 44.86
N PHE A 28 34.36 8.30 43.87
CA PHE A 28 35.00 8.22 42.54
C PHE A 28 34.52 9.36 41.64
N GLU A 29 35.28 9.71 40.61
CA GLU A 29 34.93 10.78 39.65
C GLU A 29 33.61 10.56 38.89
N THR A 30 33.18 9.30 38.80
CA THR A 30 31.91 8.88 38.19
C THR A 30 30.72 9.02 39.12
N GLN A 31 30.95 9.24 40.42
CA GLN A 31 29.90 9.24 41.44
C GLN A 31 29.83 10.61 42.11
N GLN A 32 28.64 10.93 42.59
CA GLN A 32 28.35 11.99 43.52
C GLN A 32 27.64 11.41 44.73
N ALA A 33 27.71 12.08 45.87
CA ALA A 33 27.18 11.56 47.12
C ALA A 33 26.33 12.59 47.85
N ILE A 34 25.29 12.09 48.50
CA ILE A 34 24.46 12.85 49.42
C ILE A 34 24.62 12.23 50.79
N VAL A 35 25.04 13.04 51.74
CA VAL A 35 25.13 12.63 53.13
C VAL A 35 23.81 12.99 53.80
N VAL A 36 23.18 11.96 54.34
CA VAL A 36 21.85 12.01 54.94
C VAL A 36 21.98 11.67 56.41
N GLN A 37 21.28 12.42 57.25
CA GLN A 37 21.16 12.12 58.68
C GLN A 37 19.69 11.96 59.02
N PHE A 38 19.31 10.78 59.52
CA PHE A 38 17.92 10.44 59.89
C PHE A 38 16.90 10.78 58.78
N GLY A 39 17.29 10.61 57.51
CA GLY A 39 16.42 10.91 56.35
C GLY A 39 16.49 12.34 55.82
N ASN A 40 17.09 13.28 56.56
CA ASN A 40 17.27 14.67 56.12
C ASN A 40 18.63 14.84 55.40
N PRO A 41 18.66 15.41 54.18
CA PRO A 41 19.92 15.67 53.48
C PRO A 41 20.66 16.84 54.13
N ILE A 42 21.92 16.64 54.50
CA ILE A 42 22.76 17.67 55.16
C ILE A 42 23.73 18.30 54.18
N ARG A 43 24.41 17.47 53.39
CA ARG A 43 25.44 17.93 52.45
C ARG A 43 25.44 17.10 51.18
N THR A 44 25.70 17.77 50.07
CA THR A 44 25.98 17.17 48.77
C THR A 44 27.46 17.30 48.46
N VAL A 45 28.07 16.21 48.01
CA VAL A 45 29.50 16.16 47.69
C VAL A 45 29.65 15.65 46.26
N GLN A 46 30.26 16.46 45.40
CA GLN A 46 30.47 16.14 43.99
C GLN A 46 31.94 15.90 43.63
N ASP A 47 32.87 16.41 44.45
CA ASP A 47 34.31 16.29 44.19
C ASP A 47 34.82 14.90 44.56
N ALA A 48 35.58 14.30 43.64
CA ALA A 48 36.21 13.01 43.87
C ALA A 48 37.25 13.11 44.99
N GLY A 49 37.31 12.08 45.85
CA GLY A 49 38.26 12.07 46.96
C GLY A 49 37.79 11.29 48.18
N LEU A 50 38.57 11.43 49.26
CA LEU A 50 38.26 10.91 50.57
C LEU A 50 37.45 11.94 51.34
N HIS A 51 36.31 11.50 51.87
CA HIS A 51 35.39 12.34 52.62
C HIS A 51 35.07 11.70 53.96
N PHE A 52 34.74 12.54 54.94
CA PHE A 52 34.39 12.11 56.28
C PHE A 52 32.89 12.24 56.52
N LYS A 53 32.32 11.29 57.25
CA LYS A 53 30.95 11.26 57.71
C LYS A 53 30.86 10.85 59.16
N LEU A 54 29.85 11.31 59.88
CA LEU A 54 29.59 10.81 61.23
C LEU A 54 29.09 9.36 61.14
N PRO A 55 29.33 8.52 62.17
CA PRO A 55 28.93 7.11 62.13
C PRO A 55 27.43 6.87 61.93
N TRP A 56 26.59 7.81 62.40
CA TRP A 56 25.13 7.79 62.24
C TRP A 56 24.63 8.48 60.96
N GLU A 57 25.52 9.00 60.12
CA GLU A 57 25.18 9.50 58.79
C GLU A 57 25.27 8.37 57.77
N SER A 58 24.27 8.29 56.88
CA SER A 58 24.26 7.40 55.72
C SER A 58 24.65 8.17 54.47
N VAL A 59 25.38 7.53 53.55
CA VAL A 59 25.76 8.12 52.27
C VAL A 59 25.00 7.40 51.16
N THR A 60 24.26 8.17 50.38
CA THR A 60 23.63 7.70 49.15
C THR A 60 24.48 8.13 47.97
N TYR A 61 24.91 7.18 47.16
CA TYR A 61 25.68 7.43 45.95
C TYR A 61 24.74 7.59 44.77
N LEU A 62 25.06 8.55 43.89
CA LEU A 62 24.40 8.79 42.62
C LEU A 62 25.47 8.84 41.52
N ASP A 63 25.16 8.39 40.31
CA ASP A 63 26.03 8.45 39.15
C ASP A 63 26.01 9.87 38.55
N ARG A 64 27.18 10.37 38.15
CA ARG A 64 27.36 11.69 37.52
C ARG A 64 27.46 11.58 35.99
N ARG A 65 27.52 10.37 35.45
CA ARG A 65 27.62 10.10 34.00
C ARG A 65 26.28 10.31 33.31
N ILE A 66 26.31 10.18 31.99
CA ILE A 66 25.10 10.15 31.18
C ILE A 66 24.54 8.73 31.29
N LEU A 67 23.36 8.61 31.87
CA LEU A 67 22.64 7.36 32.05
C LEU A 67 21.65 7.17 30.90
N PRO A 68 21.57 5.94 30.33
CA PRO A 68 20.51 5.60 29.39
C PRO A 68 19.18 5.39 30.15
N LEU A 69 18.09 5.80 29.53
CA LEU A 69 16.73 5.47 29.91
C LEU A 69 16.03 4.85 28.71
N ASP A 70 15.79 3.55 28.78
CA ASP A 70 14.93 2.88 27.81
C ASP A 70 13.47 3.08 28.23
N THR A 71 12.64 3.57 27.31
CA THR A 71 11.21 3.73 27.57
C THR A 71 10.43 2.56 26.98
N PRO A 72 9.37 2.08 27.63
CA PRO A 72 8.53 1.04 27.07
C PRO A 72 7.83 1.56 25.82
N VAL A 73 7.68 0.68 24.84
CA VAL A 73 7.00 0.99 23.57
C VAL A 73 5.60 1.56 23.83
N GLN A 74 5.29 2.71 23.22
CA GLN A 74 4.01 3.41 23.39
C GLN A 74 3.17 3.38 22.12
N GLU A 75 1.86 3.17 22.25
CA GLU A 75 0.91 3.44 21.17
C GLU A 75 0.41 4.89 21.29
N VAL A 76 0.59 5.66 20.22
CA VAL A 76 0.16 7.06 20.12
C VAL A 76 -0.70 7.23 18.87
N ILE A 77 -1.71 8.08 18.97
CA ILE A 77 -2.53 8.49 17.82
C ILE A 77 -2.03 9.84 17.34
N THR A 78 -1.61 9.93 16.09
CA THR A 78 -1.14 11.15 15.44
C THR A 78 -2.29 12.09 15.08
N SER A 79 -1.99 13.32 14.67
CA SER A 79 -3.03 14.30 14.31
C SER A 79 -3.84 13.89 13.07
N ASP A 80 -3.27 13.06 12.19
CA ASP A 80 -3.94 12.43 11.05
C ASP A 80 -4.64 11.10 11.42
N GLN A 81 -4.93 10.89 12.70
CA GLN A 81 -5.66 9.74 13.26
C GLN A 81 -5.02 8.38 13.00
N LYS A 82 -3.71 8.33 12.75
CA LYS A 82 -2.99 7.06 12.60
C LYS A 82 -2.49 6.61 13.97
N ARG A 83 -2.74 5.33 14.27
CA ARG A 83 -2.14 4.65 15.42
C ARG A 83 -0.72 4.29 15.04
N VAL A 84 0.24 4.67 15.89
CA VAL A 84 1.66 4.45 15.69
C VAL A 84 2.24 3.89 16.97
N ILE A 85 3.04 2.84 16.83
CA ILE A 85 3.81 2.21 17.88
C ILE A 85 5.21 2.83 17.86
N VAL A 86 5.58 3.53 18.93
CA VAL A 86 6.82 4.30 19.03
C VAL A 86 7.70 3.69 20.11
N ASP A 87 8.93 3.34 19.72
CA ASP A 87 10.01 2.95 20.62
C ASP A 87 10.99 4.12 20.72
N ALA A 88 11.21 4.61 21.94
CA ALA A 88 12.08 5.74 22.22
C ALA A 88 13.03 5.45 23.37
N PHE A 89 14.14 6.19 23.39
CA PHE A 89 15.07 6.19 24.51
C PHE A 89 15.52 7.61 24.80
N ALA A 90 15.84 7.87 26.06
CA ALA A 90 16.39 9.14 26.52
C ALA A 90 17.76 8.91 27.16
N ARG A 91 18.54 9.97 27.21
CA ARG A 91 19.81 10.00 27.94
C ARG A 91 19.79 11.18 28.88
N PHE A 92 20.05 10.94 30.15
CA PHE A 92 19.97 11.97 31.19
C PHE A 92 21.20 11.94 32.10
N ARG A 93 21.41 13.03 32.84
CA ARG A 93 22.44 13.15 33.86
C ARG A 93 21.82 13.83 35.09
N VAL A 94 22.20 13.39 36.28
CA VAL A 94 21.85 14.07 37.52
C VAL A 94 22.76 15.29 37.70
N THR A 95 22.16 16.49 37.67
CA THR A 95 22.86 17.77 37.83
C THR A 95 22.79 18.27 39.27
N ASP A 96 21.64 18.12 39.91
CA ASP A 96 21.42 18.50 41.31
C ASP A 96 21.03 17.26 42.13
N PRO A 97 21.98 16.65 42.85
CA PRO A 97 21.70 15.47 43.66
C PRO A 97 20.72 15.75 44.80
N LEU A 98 20.72 16.96 45.38
CA LEU A 98 19.83 17.30 46.50
C LEU A 98 18.36 17.24 46.07
N ARG A 99 18.03 17.84 44.92
CA ARG A 99 16.66 17.83 44.38
C ARG A 99 16.20 16.42 44.01
N VAL A 100 17.07 15.60 43.44
CA VAL A 100 16.77 14.19 43.15
C VAL A 100 16.41 13.45 44.43
N TYR A 101 17.20 13.62 45.50
CA TYR A 101 16.92 12.94 46.77
C TYR A 101 15.61 13.42 47.43
N GLN A 102 15.30 14.71 47.34
CA GLN A 102 14.07 15.28 47.90
C GLN A 102 12.81 14.85 47.15
N THR A 103 12.89 14.74 45.82
CA THR A 103 11.72 14.45 44.98
C THR A 103 11.51 12.95 44.75
N VAL A 104 12.58 12.22 44.46
CA VAL A 104 12.52 10.82 44.00
C VAL A 104 13.38 9.86 44.82
N ARG A 105 14.14 10.35 45.80
CA ARG A 105 15.01 9.62 46.75
C ARG A 105 16.21 8.91 46.13
N ASP A 106 16.05 8.20 45.03
CA ASP A 106 17.09 7.39 44.39
C ASP A 106 17.10 7.51 42.86
N GLU A 107 18.09 6.89 42.23
CA GLU A 107 18.24 6.87 40.77
C GLU A 107 17.08 6.15 40.07
N ASN A 108 16.55 5.10 40.69
CA ASN A 108 15.42 4.34 40.11
C ASN A 108 14.14 5.18 40.12
N GLY A 109 13.87 5.90 41.20
CA GLY A 109 12.79 6.86 41.29
C GLY A 109 12.94 7.98 40.25
N ALA A 110 14.16 8.49 40.07
CA ALA A 110 14.47 9.46 39.03
C ALA A 110 14.18 8.91 37.62
N ALA A 111 14.62 7.69 37.33
CA ALA A 111 14.38 7.03 36.06
C ALA A 111 12.89 6.80 35.81
N ASN A 112 12.14 6.28 36.78
CA ASN A 112 10.69 6.03 36.67
C ASN A 112 9.89 7.33 36.48
N ARG A 113 10.27 8.39 37.19
CA ARG A 113 9.64 9.70 37.06
C ARG A 113 9.92 10.30 35.69
N LEU A 114 11.18 10.25 35.25
CA LEU A 114 11.59 10.73 33.94
C LEU A 114 10.93 9.91 32.81
N GLU A 115 10.79 8.60 32.96
CA GLU A 115 10.08 7.73 32.02
C GLU A 115 8.64 8.19 31.83
N THR A 116 7.93 8.46 32.93
CA THR A 116 6.56 8.97 32.91
C THR A 116 6.47 10.32 32.18
N THR A 117 7.40 11.22 32.46
CA THR A 117 7.49 12.54 31.80
C THR A 117 7.79 12.40 30.30
N VAL A 118 8.79 11.60 29.92
CA VAL A 118 9.14 11.34 28.51
C VAL A 118 7.94 10.77 27.76
N ASN A 119 7.26 9.78 28.32
CA ASN A 119 6.07 9.17 27.72
C ASN A 119 4.92 10.17 27.55
N SER A 120 4.68 11.03 28.53
CA SER A 120 3.67 12.08 28.48
C SER A 120 3.97 13.10 27.37
N VAL A 121 5.21 13.59 27.33
CA VAL A 121 5.66 14.57 26.32
C VAL A 121 5.64 13.97 24.92
N LEU A 122 6.14 12.74 24.74
CA LEU A 122 6.08 12.01 23.47
C LEU A 122 4.65 11.92 22.96
N ARG A 123 3.71 11.50 23.80
CA ARG A 123 2.29 11.39 23.42
C ARG A 123 1.70 12.74 23.01
N ARG A 124 2.04 13.81 23.74
CA ARG A 124 1.57 15.18 23.47
C ARG A 124 2.11 15.73 22.14
N VAL A 125 3.42 15.63 21.92
CA VAL A 125 4.05 16.18 20.71
C VAL A 125 3.70 15.36 19.48
N LEU A 126 3.85 14.03 19.56
CA LEU A 126 3.54 13.14 18.43
C LEU A 126 2.03 13.11 18.12
N GLY A 127 1.17 13.32 19.12
CA GLY A 127 -0.27 13.46 18.90
C GLY A 127 -0.68 14.73 18.17
N SER A 128 0.15 15.78 18.23
CA SER A 128 -0.06 17.03 17.49
C SER A 128 0.52 17.03 16.07
N ALA A 129 1.41 16.07 15.76
CA ALA A 129 2.09 15.96 14.47
C ALA A 129 1.45 14.89 13.57
N ALA A 130 1.55 15.07 12.25
CA ALA A 130 1.13 14.06 11.29
C ALA A 130 2.15 12.92 11.22
N PHE A 131 1.72 11.70 10.90
CA PHE A 131 2.61 10.54 10.79
C PHE A 131 3.79 10.75 9.83
N THR A 132 3.56 11.44 8.71
CA THR A 132 4.60 11.75 7.72
C THR A 132 5.72 12.61 8.28
N ALA A 133 5.42 13.51 9.22
CA ALA A 133 6.42 14.37 9.87
C ALA A 133 7.36 13.58 10.80
N ILE A 134 6.89 12.44 11.34
CA ILE A 134 7.70 11.55 12.19
C ILE A 134 8.73 10.77 11.36
N LEU A 135 8.38 10.47 10.09
CA LEU A 135 9.23 9.72 9.16
C LEU A 135 10.09 10.61 8.26
N SER A 136 9.79 11.90 8.15
CA SER A 136 10.53 12.86 7.32
C SER A 136 11.64 13.56 8.10
N GLU A 137 12.35 14.49 7.46
CA GLU A 137 13.35 15.36 8.10
C GLU A 137 12.76 16.25 9.20
N GLU A 138 11.45 16.51 9.15
CA GLU A 138 10.74 17.28 10.18
C GLU A 138 10.80 16.61 11.56
N ARG A 139 11.11 15.31 11.62
CA ARG A 139 11.30 14.57 12.87
C ARG A 139 12.34 15.22 13.77
N LEU A 140 13.37 15.87 13.22
CA LEU A 140 14.41 16.54 14.00
C LEU A 140 13.84 17.71 14.82
N ARG A 141 12.90 18.45 14.21
CA ARG A 141 12.19 19.54 14.89
C ARG A 141 11.30 19.02 16.02
N LEU A 142 10.62 17.90 15.79
CA LEU A 142 9.78 17.25 16.81
C LEU A 142 10.62 16.73 17.98
N LEU A 143 11.74 16.06 17.69
CA LEU A 143 12.65 15.55 18.72
C LEU A 143 13.26 16.67 19.55
N GLU A 144 13.59 17.81 18.94
CA GLU A 144 14.08 18.97 19.69
C GLU A 144 13.01 19.58 20.60
N GLN A 145 11.76 19.68 20.12
CA GLN A 145 10.63 20.11 20.96
C GLN A 145 10.40 19.15 22.13
N ILE A 146 10.47 17.84 21.89
CA ILE A 146 10.38 16.82 22.93
C ILE A 146 11.53 17.00 23.93
N ARG A 147 12.77 17.13 23.47
CA ARG A 147 13.94 17.30 24.33
C ARG A 147 13.80 18.54 25.23
N ILE A 148 13.37 19.67 24.68
CA ILE A 148 13.16 20.91 25.44
C ILE A 148 12.06 20.72 26.49
N ALA A 149 10.89 20.20 26.10
CA ALA A 149 9.76 20.01 27.00
C ALA A 149 10.05 18.97 28.10
N VAL A 150 10.75 17.88 27.79
CA VAL A 150 11.18 16.92 28.82
C VAL A 150 12.23 17.55 29.73
N ASN A 151 13.21 18.30 29.21
CA ASN A 151 14.25 18.91 30.02
C ASN A 151 13.69 19.99 30.97
N GLU A 152 12.67 20.73 30.56
CA GLU A 152 11.97 21.71 31.41
C GLU A 152 11.37 21.02 32.64
N GLU A 153 10.58 19.97 32.44
CA GLU A 153 9.95 19.21 33.53
C GLU A 153 10.97 18.39 34.35
N ALA A 154 12.01 17.84 33.71
CA ALA A 154 13.07 17.10 34.38
C ALA A 154 13.97 17.99 35.26
N SER A 155 14.11 19.27 34.91
CA SER A 155 14.93 20.22 35.67
C SER A 155 14.40 20.47 37.08
N GLU A 156 13.08 20.34 37.27
CA GLU A 156 12.42 20.40 38.59
C GLU A 156 12.88 19.24 39.49
N LEU A 157 13.22 18.10 38.90
CA LEU A 157 13.72 16.91 39.60
C LEU A 157 15.23 16.98 39.88
N GLY A 158 15.94 17.99 39.36
CA GLY A 158 17.41 18.07 39.42
C GLY A 158 18.13 17.26 38.34
N ILE A 159 17.41 16.86 37.29
CA ILE A 159 17.92 16.04 36.20
C ILE A 159 18.00 16.87 34.92
N SER A 160 19.08 16.70 34.15
CA SER A 160 19.21 17.28 32.81
C SER A 160 19.11 16.20 31.74
N VAL A 161 18.28 16.44 30.73
CA VAL A 161 18.11 15.54 29.59
C VAL A 161 19.03 15.97 28.46
N ILE A 162 19.96 15.10 28.11
CA ILE A 162 20.96 15.34 27.07
C ILE A 162 20.34 15.14 25.69
N ASP A 163 19.57 14.06 25.53
CA ASP A 163 19.00 13.70 24.23
C ASP A 163 17.79 12.78 24.40
N VAL A 164 16.84 12.87 23.47
CA VAL A 164 15.69 11.96 23.34
C VAL A 164 15.61 11.54 21.87
N ARG A 165 15.59 10.24 21.62
CA ARG A 165 15.56 9.70 20.27
C ARG A 165 14.50 8.62 20.12
N ILE A 166 13.94 8.55 18.92
CA ILE A 166 13.03 7.48 18.51
C ILE A 166 13.87 6.41 17.82
N ARG A 167 13.83 5.19 18.35
CA ARG A 167 14.45 4.01 17.75
C ARG A 167 13.63 3.53 16.55
N ARG A 168 12.29 3.49 16.69
CA ARG A 168 11.37 3.02 15.66
C ARG A 168 9.97 3.62 15.82
N ALA A 169 9.26 3.83 14.71
CA ALA A 169 7.88 4.31 14.68
C ALA A 169 7.11 3.57 13.58
N ASP A 170 6.38 2.52 13.96
CA ASP A 170 5.68 1.63 13.02
C ASP A 170 4.16 1.72 13.19
N LEU A 171 3.38 1.36 12.17
CA LEU A 171 1.93 1.19 12.30
C LEU A 171 1.62 -0.18 12.94
N PRO A 172 0.63 -0.30 13.86
CA PRO A 172 0.18 -1.59 14.36
C PRO A 172 -0.26 -2.50 13.22
N GLU A 173 0.07 -3.79 13.28
CA GLU A 173 -0.29 -4.78 12.26
C GLU A 173 -1.81 -4.82 11.98
N ALA A 174 -2.64 -4.54 13.00
CA ALA A 174 -4.10 -4.55 12.93
C ALA A 174 -4.70 -3.56 11.91
N ASN A 175 -4.08 -2.40 11.66
CA ASN A 175 -4.61 -1.41 10.71
C ASN A 175 -4.23 -1.71 9.26
N SER A 176 -3.24 -2.58 9.04
CA SER A 176 -2.80 -2.92 7.70
C SER A 176 -3.88 -3.70 6.94
N GLU A 177 -4.58 -4.62 7.60
CA GLU A 177 -5.55 -5.51 6.97
C GLU A 177 -6.77 -4.76 6.39
N ALA A 178 -7.27 -3.75 7.11
CA ALA A 178 -8.41 -2.94 6.65
C ALA A 178 -8.05 -2.12 5.40
N ILE A 179 -6.85 -1.55 5.35
CA ILE A 179 -6.34 -0.82 4.17
C ILE A 179 -6.12 -1.78 3.02
N PHE A 180 -5.53 -2.97 3.26
CA PHE A 180 -5.38 -4.00 2.24
C PHE A 180 -6.74 -4.49 1.70
N LYS A 181 -7.75 -4.67 2.56
CA LYS A 181 -9.12 -4.98 2.13
C LYS A 181 -9.70 -3.89 1.23
N ARG A 182 -9.57 -2.61 1.61
CA ARG A 182 -10.02 -1.48 0.78
C ARG A 182 -9.28 -1.40 -0.56
N MET A 183 -7.96 -1.56 -0.56
CA MET A 183 -7.15 -1.53 -1.80
C MET A 183 -7.52 -2.68 -2.75
N ARG A 184 -7.75 -3.89 -2.23
CA ARG A 184 -8.21 -5.03 -3.04
C ARG A 184 -9.60 -4.76 -3.64
N ALA A 185 -10.53 -4.25 -2.83
CA ALA A 185 -11.88 -3.92 -3.30
C ALA A 185 -11.87 -2.85 -4.41
N GLU A 186 -11.02 -1.82 -4.28
CA GLU A 186 -10.87 -0.77 -5.29
C GLU A 186 -10.27 -1.33 -6.59
N ARG A 187 -9.19 -2.12 -6.50
CA ARG A 187 -8.57 -2.80 -7.66
C ARG A 187 -9.55 -3.74 -8.36
N GLU A 188 -10.35 -4.49 -7.60
CA GLU A 188 -11.38 -5.34 -8.18
C GLU A 188 -12.47 -4.53 -8.87
N ARG A 189 -12.89 -3.39 -8.29
CA ARG A 189 -13.86 -2.48 -8.91
C ARG A 189 -13.33 -1.94 -10.24
N GLU A 190 -12.11 -1.42 -10.24
CA GLU A 190 -11.43 -0.93 -11.43
C GLU A 190 -11.28 -2.03 -12.50
N ALA A 191 -10.86 -3.23 -12.10
CA ALA A 191 -10.75 -4.35 -13.03
C ALA A 191 -12.11 -4.83 -13.56
N ARG A 192 -13.19 -4.74 -12.77
CA ARG A 192 -14.56 -5.04 -13.24
C ARG A 192 -15.03 -3.99 -14.25
N GLU A 193 -14.79 -2.71 -13.98
CA GLU A 193 -15.13 -1.61 -14.88
C GLU A 193 -14.40 -1.72 -16.21
N ALA A 194 -13.08 -1.96 -16.19
CA ALA A 194 -12.28 -2.16 -17.39
C ALA A 194 -12.76 -3.37 -18.22
N ARG A 195 -13.12 -4.49 -17.57
CA ARG A 195 -13.68 -5.66 -18.27
C ARG A 195 -15.06 -5.37 -18.86
N ALA A 196 -15.91 -4.62 -18.15
CA ALA A 196 -17.24 -4.24 -18.65
C ALA A 196 -17.14 -3.32 -19.87
N GLN A 197 -16.27 -2.30 -19.82
CA GLN A 197 -15.99 -1.43 -20.96
C GLN A 197 -15.41 -2.21 -22.14
N GLY A 198 -14.46 -3.13 -21.88
CA GLY A 198 -13.91 -4.01 -22.91
C GLY A 198 -14.97 -4.90 -23.57
N ALA A 199 -15.89 -5.46 -22.78
CA ALA A 199 -17.00 -6.26 -23.29
C ALA A 199 -17.99 -5.43 -24.11
N GLU A 200 -18.31 -4.22 -23.67
CA GLU A 200 -19.20 -3.29 -24.39
C GLU A 200 -18.60 -2.89 -25.75
N LEU A 201 -17.33 -2.49 -25.75
CA LEU A 201 -16.60 -2.12 -26.97
C LEU A 201 -16.52 -3.30 -27.94
N ALA A 202 -16.19 -4.50 -27.44
CA ALA A 202 -16.15 -5.70 -28.26
C ALA A 202 -17.52 -6.02 -28.87
N GLN A 203 -18.59 -5.93 -28.09
CA GLN A 203 -19.95 -6.16 -28.58
C GLN A 203 -20.35 -5.14 -29.65
N ARG A 204 -20.05 -3.86 -29.42
CA ARG A 204 -20.32 -2.77 -30.38
C ARG A 204 -19.59 -2.99 -31.71
N ILE A 205 -18.31 -3.37 -31.65
CA ILE A 205 -17.49 -3.66 -32.85
C ILE A 205 -18.09 -4.84 -33.61
N ARG A 206 -18.43 -5.93 -32.92
CA ARG A 206 -19.04 -7.12 -33.55
C ARG A 206 -20.38 -6.78 -34.22
N SER A 207 -21.29 -6.11 -33.51
CA SER A 207 -22.59 -5.72 -34.07
C SER A 207 -22.45 -4.80 -35.28
N ARG A 208 -21.48 -3.89 -35.27
CA ARG A 208 -21.17 -3.03 -36.42
C ARG A 208 -20.63 -3.85 -37.59
N ALA A 209 -19.67 -4.74 -37.34
CA ALA A 209 -19.11 -5.62 -38.36
C ALA A 209 -20.16 -6.54 -38.98
N ASP A 210 -21.07 -7.12 -38.18
CA ASP A 210 -22.16 -7.96 -38.68
C ASP A 210 -23.14 -7.19 -39.56
N ARG A 211 -23.47 -5.95 -39.18
CA ARG A 211 -24.29 -5.05 -39.99
C ARG A 211 -23.61 -4.70 -41.31
N GLU A 212 -22.34 -4.29 -41.26
CA GLU A 212 -21.55 -3.93 -42.45
C GLU A 212 -21.43 -5.13 -43.39
N ARG A 213 -21.15 -6.33 -42.87
CA ARG A 213 -21.14 -7.58 -43.66
C ARG A 213 -22.47 -7.82 -44.36
N THR A 214 -23.58 -7.65 -43.65
CA THR A 214 -24.92 -7.90 -44.21
C THR A 214 -25.25 -6.91 -45.33
N VAL A 215 -24.93 -5.63 -45.13
CA VAL A 215 -25.11 -4.59 -46.16
C VAL A 215 -24.24 -4.87 -47.37
N LEU A 216 -22.96 -5.20 -47.16
CA LEU A 216 -22.01 -5.47 -48.24
C LEU A 216 -22.46 -6.68 -49.08
N LEU A 217 -22.93 -7.77 -48.45
CA LEU A 217 -23.47 -8.93 -49.16
C LEU A 217 -24.74 -8.57 -49.95
N ALA A 218 -25.62 -7.74 -49.39
CA ALA A 218 -26.83 -7.30 -50.07
C ALA A 218 -26.53 -6.38 -51.28
N GLU A 219 -25.54 -5.50 -51.16
CA GLU A 219 -25.06 -4.65 -52.25
C GLU A 219 -24.40 -5.48 -53.35
N ALA A 220 -23.50 -6.41 -52.99
CA ALA A 220 -22.86 -7.31 -53.93
C ALA A 220 -23.87 -8.19 -54.69
N GLN A 221 -24.90 -8.71 -54.00
CA GLN A 221 -25.96 -9.48 -54.66
C GLN A 221 -26.77 -8.60 -55.61
N ARG A 222 -27.16 -7.39 -55.18
CA ARG A 222 -27.89 -6.44 -56.03
C ARG A 222 -27.10 -6.13 -57.31
N GLU A 223 -25.83 -5.80 -57.18
CA GLU A 223 -24.94 -5.48 -58.31
C GLU A 223 -24.75 -6.69 -59.23
N SER A 224 -24.61 -7.90 -58.67
CA SER A 224 -24.55 -9.13 -59.45
C SER A 224 -25.82 -9.38 -60.24
N GLU A 225 -27.00 -9.19 -59.66
CA GLU A 225 -28.29 -9.39 -60.36
C GLU A 225 -28.53 -8.29 -61.41
N THR A 226 -28.16 -7.03 -61.13
CA THR A 226 -28.22 -5.95 -62.13
C THR A 226 -27.31 -6.26 -63.31
N THR A 227 -26.05 -6.63 -63.06
CA THR A 227 -25.09 -6.95 -64.13
C THR A 227 -25.52 -8.17 -64.93
N ARG A 228 -26.08 -9.19 -64.27
CA ARG A 228 -26.68 -10.34 -64.96
C ARG A 228 -27.88 -9.91 -65.82
N GLY A 229 -28.79 -9.10 -65.28
CA GLY A 229 -29.94 -8.57 -66.00
C GLY A 229 -29.55 -7.73 -67.22
N ASP A 230 -28.54 -6.88 -67.10
CA ASP A 230 -27.99 -6.08 -68.21
C ASP A 230 -27.35 -6.98 -69.27
N GLY A 231 -26.64 -8.03 -68.84
CA GLY A 231 -26.07 -9.05 -69.73
C GLY A 231 -27.14 -9.83 -70.50
N ASP A 232 -28.20 -10.26 -69.82
CA ASP A 232 -29.34 -10.96 -70.43
C ASP A 232 -30.09 -10.03 -71.40
N ALA A 233 -30.30 -8.76 -71.04
CA ALA A 233 -30.93 -7.77 -71.90
C ALA A 233 -30.09 -7.50 -73.16
N LEU A 234 -28.77 -7.37 -73.02
CA LEU A 234 -27.86 -7.20 -74.15
C LEU A 234 -27.85 -8.44 -75.05
N ALA A 235 -27.80 -9.64 -74.46
CA ALA A 235 -27.85 -10.90 -75.20
C ALA A 235 -29.15 -11.01 -76.01
N ILE A 236 -30.31 -10.77 -75.38
CA ILE A 236 -31.61 -10.78 -76.04
C ILE A 236 -31.66 -9.75 -77.17
N LYS A 237 -31.15 -8.53 -76.95
CA LYS A 237 -31.09 -7.48 -77.98
C LYS A 237 -30.23 -7.91 -79.17
N THR A 238 -29.02 -8.42 -78.94
CA THR A 238 -28.13 -8.89 -79.99
C THR A 238 -28.74 -10.08 -80.75
N PHE A 239 -29.39 -11.02 -80.05
CA PHE A 239 -30.13 -12.10 -80.68
C PHE A 239 -31.27 -11.56 -81.56
N ALA A 240 -32.10 -10.66 -81.03
CA ALA A 240 -33.20 -10.06 -81.79
C ALA A 240 -32.72 -9.31 -83.04
N GLU A 241 -31.63 -8.53 -82.95
CA GLU A 241 -31.02 -7.83 -84.08
C GLU A 241 -30.46 -8.80 -85.13
N ALA A 242 -29.81 -9.89 -84.69
CA ALA A 242 -29.29 -10.91 -85.60
C ALA A 242 -30.41 -11.67 -86.32
N PHE A 243 -31.50 -11.99 -85.60
CA PHE A 243 -32.63 -12.78 -86.13
C PHE A 243 -33.63 -11.95 -86.96
N ASN A 244 -33.75 -10.64 -86.74
CA ASN A 244 -34.57 -9.76 -87.58
C ASN A 244 -34.00 -9.56 -89.00
N ARG A 245 -32.77 -10.02 -89.27
CA ARG A 245 -32.19 -9.96 -90.63
C ARG A 245 -32.88 -10.92 -91.60
N ASP A 246 -33.36 -12.07 -91.13
CA ASP A 246 -34.14 -13.04 -91.92
C ASP A 246 -35.10 -13.84 -91.01
N PRO A 247 -36.35 -13.37 -90.87
CA PRO A 247 -37.35 -14.02 -90.01
C PRO A 247 -37.74 -15.43 -90.46
N GLU A 248 -37.71 -15.72 -91.77
CA GLU A 248 -38.11 -17.04 -92.31
C GLU A 248 -37.03 -18.08 -92.04
N PHE A 249 -35.76 -17.72 -92.26
CA PHE A 249 -34.63 -18.60 -91.94
C PHE A 249 -34.53 -18.89 -90.44
N TYR A 250 -34.84 -17.91 -89.58
CA TYR A 250 -34.88 -18.10 -88.13
C TYR A 250 -35.94 -19.11 -87.68
N ALA A 251 -37.18 -18.96 -88.16
CA ALA A 251 -38.27 -19.87 -87.81
C ALA A 251 -37.97 -21.33 -88.23
N PHE A 252 -37.31 -21.49 -89.39
CA PHE A 252 -36.80 -22.78 -89.84
C PHE A 252 -35.64 -23.31 -88.97
N TYR A 253 -34.60 -22.51 -88.70
CA TYR A 253 -33.45 -22.95 -87.91
C TYR A 253 -33.82 -23.28 -86.45
N ARG A 254 -34.69 -22.48 -85.83
CA ARG A 254 -35.13 -22.70 -84.44
C ARG A 254 -36.02 -23.93 -84.30
N SER A 255 -36.88 -24.20 -85.28
CA SER A 255 -37.65 -25.45 -85.32
C SER A 255 -36.73 -26.67 -85.50
N MET A 256 -35.74 -26.59 -86.39
CA MET A 256 -34.71 -27.65 -86.56
C MET A 256 -33.88 -27.90 -85.29
N GLN A 257 -33.49 -26.84 -84.56
CA GLN A 257 -32.78 -26.98 -83.29
C GLN A 257 -33.68 -27.60 -82.21
N ALA A 258 -34.95 -27.18 -82.14
CA ALA A 258 -35.93 -27.78 -81.23
C ALA A 258 -36.18 -29.26 -81.55
N TYR A 259 -36.22 -29.64 -82.84
CA TYR A 259 -36.26 -31.05 -83.24
C TYR A 259 -35.03 -31.81 -82.77
N ARG A 260 -33.83 -31.24 -82.93
CA ARG A 260 -32.59 -31.87 -82.48
C ARG A 260 -32.57 -32.07 -80.96
N GLU A 261 -32.96 -31.08 -80.17
CA GLU A 261 -32.96 -31.16 -78.70
C GLU A 261 -34.07 -32.08 -78.17
N ALA A 262 -35.25 -32.05 -78.77
CA ALA A 262 -36.40 -32.87 -78.36
C ALA A 262 -36.28 -34.34 -78.80
N LEU A 263 -35.68 -34.63 -79.95
CA LEU A 263 -35.55 -35.99 -80.50
C LEU A 263 -34.20 -36.66 -80.18
N ALA A 264 -33.22 -35.95 -79.60
CA ALA A 264 -31.92 -36.53 -79.23
C ALA A 264 -31.93 -37.35 -77.93
N LYS A 265 -32.99 -37.28 -77.12
CA LYS A 265 -33.12 -38.11 -75.91
C LYS A 265 -33.96 -39.35 -76.20
N GLU A 266 -33.32 -40.52 -76.22
CA GLU A 266 -33.95 -41.82 -76.51
C GLU A 266 -35.10 -42.21 -75.57
N ASP A 267 -35.23 -41.56 -74.40
CA ASP A 267 -36.22 -41.88 -73.37
C ASP A 267 -37.51 -41.02 -73.38
N THR A 268 -37.68 -40.09 -74.33
CA THR A 268 -38.83 -39.16 -74.30
C THR A 268 -39.97 -39.64 -75.21
N THR A 269 -41.06 -40.14 -74.61
CA THR A 269 -42.30 -40.45 -75.35
C THR A 269 -43.08 -39.18 -75.62
N LEU A 270 -43.05 -38.66 -76.86
CA LEU A 270 -43.86 -37.50 -77.27
C LEU A 270 -45.20 -37.95 -77.86
N ILE A 271 -46.30 -37.48 -77.26
CA ILE A 271 -47.66 -37.60 -77.81
C ILE A 271 -48.03 -36.25 -78.42
N LEU A 272 -47.90 -36.13 -79.74
CA LEU A 272 -48.23 -34.91 -80.48
C LEU A 272 -49.20 -35.23 -81.61
N SER A 273 -50.14 -34.31 -81.85
CA SER A 273 -51.03 -34.39 -83.01
C SER A 273 -50.23 -34.11 -84.29
N PRO A 274 -50.45 -34.87 -85.38
CA PRO A 274 -49.79 -34.64 -86.67
C PRO A 274 -49.95 -33.21 -87.22
N LYS A 275 -51.06 -32.53 -86.88
CA LYS A 275 -51.35 -31.14 -87.29
C LYS A 275 -50.77 -30.06 -86.37
N SER A 276 -49.86 -30.43 -85.47
CA SER A 276 -49.27 -29.47 -84.53
C SER A 276 -48.36 -28.49 -85.28
N GLU A 277 -48.38 -27.22 -84.86
CA GLU A 277 -47.50 -26.17 -85.36
C GLU A 277 -46.01 -26.54 -85.22
N PHE A 278 -45.72 -27.49 -84.33
CA PHE A 278 -44.41 -28.10 -84.16
C PHE A 278 -43.89 -28.78 -85.44
N PHE A 279 -44.70 -29.39 -86.31
CA PHE A 279 -44.22 -30.12 -87.50
C PHE A 279 -44.39 -29.37 -88.84
N ARG A 280 -44.68 -28.06 -88.81
CA ARG A 280 -45.00 -27.24 -90.00
C ARG A 280 -43.96 -27.33 -91.14
N TYR A 281 -42.67 -27.49 -90.83
CA TYR A 281 -41.60 -27.59 -91.84
C TYR A 281 -41.32 -29.03 -92.31
N PHE A 282 -41.89 -30.05 -91.65
CA PHE A 282 -41.82 -31.45 -92.09
C PHE A 282 -42.90 -31.79 -93.13
N GLU A 283 -44.08 -31.16 -93.06
CA GLU A 283 -45.19 -31.43 -93.98
C GLU A 283 -45.01 -30.79 -95.38
N ASN A 284 -44.24 -29.71 -95.51
CA ASN A 284 -44.09 -28.94 -96.77
C ASN A 284 -42.89 -29.35 -97.65
N LEU A 285 -42.26 -30.50 -97.41
CA LEU A 285 -41.20 -31.03 -98.27
C LEU A 285 -41.80 -31.79 -99.48
N GLU A 286 -42.48 -31.07 -100.38
CA GLU A 286 -42.70 -31.61 -101.73
C GLU A 286 -41.36 -31.59 -102.49
N PRO A 287 -40.95 -32.72 -103.12
CA PRO A 287 -39.72 -32.76 -103.90
C PRO A 287 -39.91 -31.91 -105.16
N ARG A 288 -39.33 -30.71 -105.18
CA ARG A 288 -39.16 -29.95 -106.43
C ARG A 288 -38.17 -30.70 -107.33
N ARG A 289 -38.66 -31.27 -108.43
CA ARG A 289 -37.87 -31.55 -109.64
C ARG A 289 -37.68 -30.27 -110.45
#